data_AF-A0A258C6K5-F1
#
_entry.id   AF-A0A258C6K5-F1
#
_cell.length_a   1.000
_cell.length_b   1.000
_cell.length_c   1.000
_cell.angle_alpha   90.00
_cell.angle_beta   90.00
_cell.angle_gamma   90.00
#
_symmetry.space_group_name_H-M   'P 1'
#
loop_
_entity.id
_entity.type
_entity.pdbx_description
1 polymer ?
#
loop_
_entity_poly.entity_id
_entity_poly.type
_entity_poly.pdbx_seq_one_letter_code
_entity_poly.pdbx_strand_id
1 'polypeptide(L)' 'AGMSRKSMIGQLLDIPVSERLAGSLACATLAAYAGAQIIRVHDVKETVQAVRVATAARYGV' A
#
# COMPACT_ATOMS: atom_id res chain seq x y z
N ALA A 1 -9.31 -1.44 2.86
CA ALA A 1 -8.27 -2.01 3.76
C ALA A 1 -7.43 -0.90 4.37
N GLY A 2 -6.99 -1.04 5.63
CA GLY A 2 -6.12 -0.06 6.31
C GLY A 2 -4.89 -0.74 6.91
N MET A 3 -3.76 -0.67 6.21
CA MET A 3 -2.50 -1.33 6.57
C MET A 3 -1.30 -0.38 6.67
N SER A 4 -1.51 0.93 6.46
CA SER A 4 -0.43 1.91 6.42
C SER A 4 0.30 2.05 7.77
N ARG A 5 1.63 1.87 7.75
CA ARG A 5 2.58 1.99 8.87
C ARG A 5 2.33 1.08 10.09
N LYS A 6 1.49 0.05 9.95
CA LYS A 6 1.14 -0.85 11.06
C LYS A 6 2.36 -1.58 11.63
N SER A 7 2.28 -1.92 12.92
CA SER A 7 3.28 -2.74 13.64
C SER A 7 3.53 -4.08 12.95
N MET A 8 2.49 -4.67 12.35
CA MET A 8 2.59 -5.91 11.56
C MET A 8 3.66 -5.82 10.45
N ILE A 9 3.77 -4.70 9.72
CA ILE A 9 4.79 -4.52 8.68
C ILE A 9 6.18 -4.42 9.31
N GLY A 10 6.31 -3.68 10.42
CA GLY A 10 7.57 -3.54 11.13
C GLY A 10 8.07 -4.84 11.74
N GLN A 11 7.17 -5.66 12.27
CA GLN A 11 7.50 -6.98 12.83
C GLN A 11 7.88 -7.99 11.75
N LEU A 12 7.23 -7.93 10.58
CA LEU A 12 7.52 -8.83 9.47
C LEU A 12 8.86 -8.55 8.80
N LEU A 13 9.20 -7.26 8.63
CA LEU A 13 10.40 -6.83 7.91
C LEU A 13 11.56 -6.44 8.83
N ASP A 14 11.35 -6.46 10.15
CA ASP A 14 12.28 -5.99 11.18
C ASP A 14 12.78 -4.55 10.95
N ILE A 15 11.85 -3.63 10.67
CA ILE A 15 12.14 -2.23 10.34
C ILE A 15 11.39 -1.21 11.22
N PRO A 16 12.00 -0.04 11.49
CA PRO A 16 11.36 1.04 12.22
C PRO A 16 10.19 1.65 11.42
N VAL A 17 9.31 2.39 12.11
CA VAL A 17 8.10 3.00 11.51
C VAL A 17 8.41 3.86 10.28
N SER A 18 9.53 4.58 10.31
CA SER A 18 10.01 5.45 9.22
C SER A 18 10.24 4.72 7.90
N GLU A 19 10.54 3.42 7.95
CA GLU A 19 10.91 2.61 6.78
C GLU A 19 9.75 1.75 6.26
N ARG A 20 8.58 1.81 6.91
CA ARG A 20 7.41 0.98 6.56
C ARG A 20 6.65 1.44 5.32
N LEU A 21 7.14 2.45 4.60
CA LEU A 21 6.49 2.99 3.41
C LEU A 21 6.33 1.89 2.36
N ALA A 22 7.41 1.17 2.02
CA ALA A 22 7.39 0.13 1.01
C ALA A 22 6.38 -0.99 1.33
N GLY A 23 6.37 -1.49 2.57
CA GLY A 23 5.39 -2.48 3.02
C GLY A 23 3.95 -1.95 3.02
N SER A 24 3.76 -0.67 3.33
CA SER A 24 2.44 -0.02 3.30
C SER A 24 1.90 0.09 1.88
N LEU A 25 2.76 0.45 0.92
CA LEU A 25 2.44 0.51 -0.49
C LEU A 25 2.11 -0.88 -1.05
N ALA A 26 2.90 -1.90 -0.71
CA ALA A 26 2.62 -3.28 -1.11
C ALA A 26 1.24 -3.76 -0.62
N CYS A 27 0.89 -3.46 0.64
CA CYS A 27 -0.43 -3.78 1.16
C CYS A 27 -1.55 -3.01 0.46
N ALA A 28 -1.33 -1.75 0.11
CA ALA A 28 -2.30 -0.92 -0.59
C ALA A 28 -2.52 -1.39 -2.05
N THR A 29 -1.46 -1.72 -2.79
CA THR A 29 -1.57 -2.22 -4.16
C THR A 29 -2.23 -3.59 -4.20
N LEU A 30 -1.88 -4.49 -3.27
CA LEU A 30 -2.55 -5.79 -3.14
C LEU A 30 -4.03 -5.63 -2.79
N ALA A 31 -4.38 -4.69 -1.90
CA ALA A 31 -5.78 -4.41 -1.59
C ALA A 31 -6.54 -3.86 -2.81
N ALA A 32 -5.94 -2.92 -3.57
CA ALA A 32 -6.52 -2.42 -4.81
C ALA A 32 -6.69 -3.55 -5.83
N TYR A 33 -5.69 -4.42 -5.97
CA TYR A 33 -5.75 -5.58 -6.84
C TYR A 33 -6.82 -6.59 -6.39
N ALA A 34 -7.05 -6.76 -5.10
CA ALA A 34 -8.13 -7.58 -4.57
C ALA A 34 -9.53 -6.95 -4.75
N GLY A 35 -9.64 -5.74 -5.33
CA GLY A 35 -10.91 -5.07 -5.58
C GLY A 35 -11.39 -4.17 -4.43
N ALA A 36 -10.50 -3.78 -3.50
CA ALA A 36 -10.87 -2.86 -2.43
C ALA A 36 -11.25 -1.48 -3.00
N GLN A 37 -12.47 -1.02 -2.71
CA GLN A 37 -12.93 0.31 -3.14
C GLN A 37 -12.44 1.46 -2.24
N ILE A 38 -12.08 1.15 -0.99
CA ILE A 38 -11.59 2.13 -0.02
C ILE A 38 -10.27 1.65 0.59
N ILE A 39 -9.23 2.47 0.45
CA ILE A 39 -7.91 2.24 1.03
C ILE A 39 -7.57 3.43 1.93
N ARG A 40 -7.34 3.17 3.22
CA ARG A 40 -6.95 4.19 4.20
C ARG A 40 -5.44 4.16 4.40
N VAL A 41 -4.78 5.29 4.12
CA VAL A 41 -3.32 5.44 4.22
C VAL A 41 -2.92 6.75 4.89
N HIS A 42 -1.69 6.79 5.43
CA HIS A 42 -1.05 8.02 5.90
C HIS A 42 -0.30 8.73 4.76
N ASP A 43 0.37 7.95 3.91
CA ASP A 43 1.20 8.41 2.80
C ASP A 43 0.40 8.43 1.50
N VAL A 44 -0.44 9.47 1.33
CA VAL A 44 -1.44 9.55 0.25
C VAL A 44 -0.78 9.64 -1.12
N LYS A 45 0.23 10.50 -1.27
CA LYS A 45 0.85 10.80 -2.57
C LYS A 45 1.47 9.55 -3.19
N GLU A 46 2.27 8.84 -2.42
CA GLU A 46 2.98 7.62 -2.81
C GLU A 46 1.98 6.48 -3.08
N THR A 47 0.95 6.36 -2.23
CA THR A 47 -0.09 5.34 -2.41
C THR A 47 -0.87 5.55 -3.69
N VAL A 48 -1.27 6.78 -4.01
CA VAL A 48 -2.00 7.08 -5.26
C VAL A 48 -1.17 6.71 -6.48
N GLN A 49 0.13 7.02 -6.48
CA GLN A 49 1.03 6.62 -7.57
C GLN A 49 1.10 5.10 -7.71
N ALA A 50 1.31 4.39 -6.61
CA ALA A 50 1.39 2.92 -6.60
C ALA A 50 0.08 2.26 -7.06
N VAL A 51 -1.07 2.76 -6.59
CA VAL A 51 -2.39 2.26 -6.99
C VAL A 51 -2.68 2.55 -8.46
N ARG A 52 -2.34 3.74 -8.98
CA ARG A 52 -2.51 4.06 -10.41
C ARG A 52 -1.73 3.10 -11.30
N VAL A 53 -0.48 2.82 -10.95
CA VAL A 53 0.36 1.85 -11.67
C VAL A 53 -0.23 0.44 -11.56
N ALA A 54 -0.65 0.02 -10.37
CA ALA A 54 -1.26 -1.30 -10.16
C ALA A 54 -2.57 -1.48 -10.94
N THR A 55 -3.42 -0.45 -10.98
CA THR A 55 -4.65 -0.43 -11.77
C THR A 55 -4.35 -0.49 -13.26
N ALA A 56 -3.39 0.31 -13.75
CA ALA A 56 -2.98 0.28 -15.15
C ALA A 56 -2.40 -1.08 -15.56
N ALA A 57 -1.62 -1.72 -14.68
CA ALA A 57 -1.09 -3.06 -14.91
C ALA A 57 -2.18 -4.15 -14.99
N ARG A 58 -3.32 -3.95 -14.32
CA ARG A 58 -4.43 -4.90 -14.30
C ARG A 58 -5.44 -4.69 -15.44
N TYR A 59 -5.73 -3.44 -15.77
CA TYR A 59 -6.84 -3.08 -16.66
C TYR A 59 -6.40 -2.40 -17.96
N GLY A 60 -5.10 -2.14 -18.12
CA GLY A 60 -4.61 -1.26 -19.18
C GLY A 60 -4.65 0.22 -18.76
N VAL A 61 -4.03 1.07 -19.58
CA VAL A 61 -4.00 2.53 -19.40
C VAL A 61 -5.28 3.21 -19.86
#